data_AF-A0A069CW32-F1
#
_entry.id   AF-A0A069CW32-F1
#
_cell.length_a   1.000
_cell.length_b   1.000
_cell.length_c   1.000
_cell.angle_alpha   90.00
_cell.angle_beta   90.00
_cell.angle_gamma   90.00
#
_symmetry.space_group_name_H-M   'P 1'
#
loop_
_entity.id
_entity.type
_entity.pdbx_description
1 polymer ?
#
loop_
_entity_poly.entity_id
_entity_poly.type
_entity_poly.pdbx_seq_one_letter_code
_entity_poly.pdbx_strand_id
1 'polypeptide(L)'
;MALNEIQQLIDAIDEWDWRDHEGGNSLDKPLAVRRAERGEYWQIQIAYTFKNHFNLTLEETAELVHIPHDRLKDRFSIVEQKYYSVSELLEDIHKEMEE
;
A
#
# COMPACT_ATOMS: atom_id res chain seq x y z
N MET A 1 22.39 -1.92 1.70
CA MET A 1 21.59 -1.73 0.47
C MET A 1 20.09 -1.67 0.75
N ALA A 2 19.54 -2.42 1.72
CA ALA A 2 18.09 -2.39 2.04
C ALA A 2 17.50 -1.06 2.59
N LEU A 3 18.29 -0.22 3.28
CA LEU A 3 17.79 1.03 3.90
C LEU A 3 17.38 2.10 2.86
N ASN A 4 18.01 2.10 1.69
CA ASN A 4 17.76 3.11 0.66
C ASN A 4 16.46 2.82 -0.10
N GLU A 5 16.14 1.53 -0.28
CA GLU A 5 14.93 1.07 -0.96
C GLU A 5 13.68 1.32 -0.11
N ILE A 6 13.78 1.14 1.21
CA ILE A 6 12.68 1.44 2.14
C ILE A 6 12.38 2.94 2.16
N GLN A 7 13.41 3.79 2.19
CA GLN A 7 13.23 5.24 2.21
C GLN A 7 12.59 5.75 0.91
N GLN A 8 13.05 5.28 -0.25
CA GLN A 8 12.43 5.63 -1.55
C GLN A 8 10.96 5.23 -1.63
N LEU A 9 10.59 4.15 -0.96
CA LEU A 9 9.22 3.65 -0.94
C LEU A 9 8.34 4.46 0.00
N ILE A 10 8.85 4.85 1.17
CA ILE A 10 8.18 5.80 2.08
C ILE A 10 7.96 7.13 1.35
N ASP A 11 8.99 7.65 0.68
CA ASP A 11 8.89 8.90 -0.08
C ASP A 11 7.83 8.80 -1.20
N ALA A 12 7.74 7.65 -1.90
CA ALA A 12 6.71 7.42 -2.92
C ALA A 12 5.29 7.28 -2.36
N ILE A 13 5.13 6.71 -1.15
CA ILE A 13 3.83 6.65 -0.46
C ILE A 13 3.41 8.06 -0.02
N ASP A 14 4.34 8.85 0.48
CA ASP A 14 4.08 10.22 0.94
C ASP A 14 3.71 11.17 -0.21
N GLU A 15 4.28 10.95 -1.40
CA GLU A 15 3.88 11.66 -2.63
C GLU A 15 2.49 11.24 -3.12
N TRP A 16 2.01 10.05 -2.77
CA TRP A 16 0.66 9.60 -3.08
C TRP A 16 -0.30 10.05 -1.99
N ASP A 17 -0.92 11.22 -2.19
CA ASP A 17 -1.85 11.77 -1.21
C ASP A 17 -3.11 10.89 -1.10
N TRP A 18 -3.21 10.10 -0.02
CA TRP A 18 -4.39 9.32 0.32
C TRP A 18 -5.65 10.19 0.54
N ARG A 19 -5.47 11.51 0.76
CA ARG A 19 -6.56 12.47 0.98
C ARG A 19 -7.23 12.91 -0.31
N ASP A 20 -6.59 12.77 -1.47
CA ASP A 20 -7.20 13.10 -2.76
C ASP A 20 -8.17 12.01 -3.26
N HIS A 21 -8.24 10.87 -2.57
CA HIS A 21 -9.19 9.78 -2.83
C HIS A 21 -10.24 9.68 -1.71
N GLU A 22 -10.90 10.80 -1.36
CA GLU A 22 -12.16 10.77 -0.58
C GLU A 22 -13.36 10.24 -1.39
N GLY A 23 -13.15 9.88 -2.66
CA GLY A 23 -14.18 9.48 -3.62
C GLY A 23 -14.58 8.01 -3.63
N GLY A 24 -15.03 7.47 -2.49
CA GLY A 24 -15.90 6.30 -2.46
C GLY A 24 -15.25 4.98 -2.02
N ASN A 25 -16.07 4.11 -1.42
CA ASN A 25 -15.72 2.74 -1.08
C ASN A 25 -15.32 1.96 -2.36
N SER A 26 -14.04 2.04 -2.73
CA SER A 26 -13.37 1.24 -3.77
C SER A 26 -13.51 -0.28 -3.52
N LEU A 27 -13.81 -0.64 -2.27
CA LEU A 27 -13.69 -1.99 -1.75
C LEU A 27 -14.74 -2.98 -2.22
N ASP A 28 -15.94 -2.51 -2.54
CA ASP A 28 -17.00 -3.35 -3.10
C ASP A 28 -16.77 -3.65 -4.59
N LYS A 29 -15.76 -3.02 -5.19
CA LYS A 29 -15.48 -3.13 -6.61
C LYS A 29 -14.56 -4.33 -6.90
N PRO A 30 -14.73 -4.98 -8.07
CA PRO A 30 -13.84 -6.05 -8.51
C PRO A 30 -12.38 -5.62 -8.48
N LEU A 31 -11.47 -6.57 -8.28
CA LEU A 31 -10.03 -6.31 -8.17
C LEU A 31 -9.47 -5.48 -9.34
N ALA A 32 -9.96 -5.71 -10.56
CA ALA A 32 -9.57 -4.94 -11.74
C ALA A 32 -9.96 -3.46 -11.65
N VAL A 33 -11.06 -3.14 -10.97
CA VAL A 33 -11.55 -1.77 -10.76
C VAL A 33 -10.81 -1.10 -9.59
N ARG A 34 -10.48 -1.85 -8.54
CA ARG A 34 -9.58 -1.38 -7.48
C ARG A 34 -8.19 -1.05 -8.01
N ARG A 35 -7.67 -1.85 -8.94
CA ARG A 35 -6.43 -1.55 -9.68
C ARG A 35 -6.54 -0.30 -10.55
N ALA A 36 -7.73 0.00 -11.09
CA ALA A 36 -7.96 1.23 -11.85
C ALA A 36 -7.97 2.48 -10.96
N GLU A 37 -8.38 2.34 -9.69
CA GLU A 37 -8.22 3.35 -8.63
C GLU A 37 -6.81 3.24 -8.01
N ARG A 38 -5.79 3.33 -8.88
CA ARG A 38 -4.39 2.94 -8.67
C ARG A 38 -3.84 3.34 -7.28
N GLY A 39 -4.14 4.55 -6.78
CA GLY A 39 -3.55 5.09 -5.53
C GLY A 39 -3.87 4.28 -4.26
N GLU A 40 -5.15 4.12 -3.92
CA GLU A 40 -5.55 3.46 -2.64
C GLU A 40 -5.14 1.98 -2.63
N TYR A 41 -5.23 1.28 -3.78
CA TYR A 41 -4.82 -0.11 -3.87
C TYR A 41 -3.34 -0.30 -3.57
N TRP A 42 -2.47 0.50 -4.20
CA TRP A 42 -1.02 0.38 -3.99
C TRP A 42 -0.61 0.73 -2.57
N GLN A 43 -1.17 1.80 -2.00
CA GLN A 43 -0.92 2.19 -0.62
C GLN A 43 -1.25 1.07 0.38
N ILE A 44 -2.40 0.40 0.23
CA ILE A 44 -2.79 -0.70 1.11
C ILE A 44 -1.90 -1.94 0.88
N GLN A 45 -1.54 -2.26 -0.36
CA GLN A 45 -0.62 -3.36 -0.66
C GLN A 45 0.77 -3.12 -0.08
N ILE A 46 1.25 -1.87 -0.15
CA ILE A 46 2.50 -1.44 0.46
C ILE A 46 2.43 -1.63 1.98
N ALA A 47 1.46 -1.01 2.64
CA ALA A 47 1.29 -1.13 4.09
C ALA A 47 1.22 -2.61 4.53
N TYR A 48 0.46 -3.44 3.82
CA TYR A 48 0.31 -4.86 4.14
C TYR A 48 1.61 -5.65 3.95
N THR A 49 2.34 -5.39 2.87
CA THR A 49 3.63 -6.05 2.57
C THR A 49 4.70 -5.65 3.59
N PHE A 50 4.79 -4.36 3.94
CA PHE A 50 5.69 -3.88 5.00
C PHE A 50 5.38 -4.52 6.34
N LYS A 51 4.11 -4.53 6.73
CA LYS A 51 3.68 -5.15 7.98
C LYS A 51 4.14 -6.60 8.08
N ASN A 52 3.96 -7.39 7.03
CA ASN A 52 4.30 -8.80 7.04
C ASN A 52 5.81 -9.04 6.90
N HIS A 53 6.51 -8.26 6.06
CA HIS A 53 7.94 -8.43 5.81
C HIS A 53 8.79 -8.07 7.03
N PHE A 54 8.44 -6.98 7.73
CA PHE A 54 9.15 -6.51 8.92
C PHE A 54 8.50 -6.94 10.24
N ASN A 55 7.43 -7.73 10.17
CA ASN A 55 6.65 -8.18 11.33
C ASN A 55 6.17 -7.03 12.23
N LEU A 56 5.73 -5.93 11.61
CA LEU A 56 5.25 -4.74 12.31
C LEU A 56 3.84 -4.97 12.89
N THR A 57 3.53 -4.20 13.92
CA THR A 57 2.17 -4.00 14.40
C THR A 57 1.37 -3.12 13.44
N LEU A 58 0.04 -3.12 13.59
CA LEU A 58 -0.83 -2.26 12.79
C LEU A 58 -0.58 -0.78 13.07
N GLU A 59 -0.25 -0.43 14.32
CA GLU A 59 0.10 0.92 14.76
C GLU A 59 1.42 1.39 14.14
N GLU A 60 2.49 0.59 14.23
CA GLU A 60 3.78 0.91 13.59
C GLU A 60 3.65 1.04 12.07
N THR A 61 2.80 0.22 11.44
CA THR A 61 2.53 0.31 10.00
C THR A 61 1.78 1.60 9.65
N ALA A 62 0.78 1.97 10.47
CA ALA A 62 0.01 3.21 10.30
C ALA A 62 0.89 4.46 10.38
N GLU A 63 1.83 4.46 11.32
CA GLU A 63 2.83 5.53 11.46
C GLU A 63 3.79 5.57 10.27
N LEU A 64 4.26 4.42 9.80
CA LEU A 64 5.23 4.32 8.70
C LEU A 64 4.65 4.79 7.35
N VAL A 65 3.40 4.42 7.06
CA VAL A 65 2.76 4.75 5.76
C VAL A 65 1.85 5.97 5.84
N HIS A 66 1.79 6.65 6.99
CA HIS A 66 0.96 7.82 7.23
C HIS A 66 -0.55 7.63 6.92
N ILE A 67 -1.07 6.39 7.03
CA ILE A 67 -2.48 6.04 6.84
C ILE A 67 -3.14 5.83 8.22
N PRO A 68 -4.33 6.41 8.49
CA PRO A 68 -5.02 6.22 9.76
C PRO A 68 -5.23 4.73 10.13
N HIS A 69 -4.94 4.38 11.38
CA HIS A 69 -5.03 3.01 11.90
C HIS A 69 -6.38 2.34 11.62
N ASP A 70 -7.50 3.05 11.82
CA ASP A 70 -8.84 2.49 11.59
C ASP A 70 -9.07 2.15 10.11
N ARG A 71 -8.53 2.97 9.19
CA ARG A 71 -8.60 2.72 7.75
C ARG A 71 -7.77 1.50 7.39
N LEU A 72 -6.54 1.38 7.91
CA LEU A 72 -5.71 0.20 7.69
C LEU A 72 -6.35 -1.07 8.24
N LYS A 73 -6.96 -1.02 9.43
CA LYS A 73 -7.66 -2.15 10.05
C LYS A 73 -8.75 -2.72 9.14
N ASP A 74 -9.63 -1.85 8.65
CA ASP A 74 -10.72 -2.24 7.76
C ASP A 74 -10.16 -2.81 6.45
N ARG A 75 -9.15 -2.16 5.88
CA ARG A 75 -8.56 -2.54 4.59
C ARG A 75 -7.74 -3.84 4.66
N PHE A 76 -7.02 -4.09 5.75
CA PHE A 76 -6.25 -5.33 5.93
C PHE A 76 -7.14 -6.55 6.13
N SER A 77 -8.35 -6.38 6.67
CA SER A 77 -9.30 -7.49 6.83
C SER A 77 -9.76 -8.11 5.50
N ILE A 78 -9.62 -7.37 4.40
CA ILE A 78 -10.09 -7.73 3.06
C ILE A 78 -8.99 -7.71 1.99
N VAL A 79 -7.73 -7.45 2.39
CA VAL A 79 -6.59 -7.44 1.48
C VAL A 79 -6.10 -8.87 1.29
N GLU A 80 -5.86 -9.25 0.03
CA GLU A 80 -5.20 -10.52 -0.29
C GLU A 80 -3.69 -10.33 -0.22
N GLN A 81 -2.99 -11.28 0.41
CA GLN A 81 -1.54 -11.32 0.37
C GLN A 81 -1.07 -11.69 -1.04
N LYS A 82 -0.60 -10.69 -1.78
CA LYS A 82 -0.09 -10.88 -3.14
C LYS A 82 1.42 -10.89 -3.25
N TYR A 83 2.08 -10.19 -2.33
CA TYR A 83 3.53 -10.00 -2.35
C TYR A 83 4.14 -10.62 -1.10
N TYR A 84 5.24 -11.35 -1.29
CA TYR A 84 6.00 -11.98 -0.20
C TYR A 84 7.27 -11.19 0.16
N SER A 85 7.67 -10.26 -0.71
CA SER A 85 8.80 -9.37 -0.50
C SER A 85 8.49 -7.95 -0.97
N VAL A 86 9.19 -6.98 -0.39
CA VAL A 86 9.12 -5.57 -0.84
C VAL A 86 9.61 -5.42 -2.27
N SER A 87 10.61 -6.20 -2.69
CA SER A 87 11.16 -6.16 -4.05
C SER A 87 10.13 -6.56 -5.11
N GLU A 88 9.36 -7.63 -4.86
CA GLU A 88 8.30 -8.10 -5.77
C GLU A 88 7.21 -7.04 -5.96
N LEU A 89 6.81 -6.40 -4.87
CA LEU A 89 5.86 -5.29 -4.87
C LEU A 89 6.38 -4.09 -5.68
N LEU A 90 7.63 -3.71 -5.48
CA LEU A 90 8.27 -2.59 -6.18
C LEU A 90 8.38 -2.81 -7.70
N GLU A 91 8.67 -4.04 -8.13
CA GLU A 91 8.71 -4.38 -9.56
C GLU A 91 7.34 -4.23 -10.21
N ASP A 92 6.27 -4.66 -9.54
CA ASP A 92 4.90 -4.54 -10.03
C ASP A 92 4.42 -3.09 -10.07
N ILE A 93 4.74 -2.30 -9.03
CA ILE A 93 4.46 -0.86 -9.01
C ILE A 93 5.14 -0.17 -10.19
N HIS A 94 6.42 -0.43 -10.43
CA HIS A 94 7.15 0.19 -11.55
C HIS A 94 6.55 -0.18 -12.90
N LYS A 95 6.22 -1.46 -13.14
CA LYS A 95 5.59 -1.91 -14.39
C LYS A 95 4.26 -1.18 -14.64
N GLU A 96 3.45 -1.03 -13.60
CA GLU A 96 2.14 -0.36 -13.70
C GLU A 96 2.23 1.17 -13.83
N MET A 97 3.38 1.77 -13.51
CA MET A 97 3.66 3.19 -13.73
C MET A 97 4.28 3.47 -15.11
N GLU A 98 4.98 2.51 -15.70
CA GLU A 98 5.53 2.62 -17.06
C GLU A 98 4.50 2.33 -18.17
N GLU A 99 3.34 1.74 -17.83
CA GLU A 99 2.16 1.50 -18.70
C GLU A 99 1.01 2.51 -18.52
#